data_AF-A0A8S8ZH02-F1
#
_entry.id   AF-A0A8S8ZH02-F1
#
_cell.length_a   1.000
_cell.length_b   1.000
_cell.length_c   1.000
_cell.angle_alpha   90.00
_cell.angle_beta   90.00
_cell.angle_gamma   90.00
#
_symmetry.space_group_name_H-M   'P 1'
#
loop_
_entity.id
_entity.type
_entity.pdbx_description
1 polymer ?
#
loop_
_entity_poly.entity_id
_entity_poly.type
_entity_poly.pdbx_seq_one_letter_code
_entity_poly.pdbx_strand_id
1 'polypeptide(L)'
;MDLPPVNLAELLRHPDDLDKITTLKAEFMRKKAAVDSQLRSGLREQLETTQAGMNGLSEGQKTVQQIKEEMMKIDKICSESQDMITDFATINLVSQAHRNFGAVETMRRNLETFSERLDAIDRMLNEDDEDPENMPNLLAIHYELTQLRNIRDDAIEQIQRGDDPGLQSTLEDYFSRLDKYIEWFDVNITLVAMSLINLVIADNNSLVVRFALIIEAEEKSDQRVLALQEALKDHKEMATRFQSITDGAKTVRGYKDKFLKAIKTFAEDQFKESREKFLGDPDMLDKSLKWYFNDLNAVKIGMTPLMPKKWKIFKTWATIYHGLMHDYLIALIDDPGTSSAHTLAIISWPEAYYRKMTKLGMKQDELTPHVIDNREAELVRDFRALIIKFLDEWIDRIYKQECKDFADRNVEGGNLDQDEYGYFRTKNLVDLWRMLREQVDAAGNSKRADVVEGVIDAMFQRLRTRQQSWQKMLEDEAARYELQPLQGLACGHSQRPNCLYRRQ
;
A
#
# COMPACT_ATOMS: atom_id res chain seq x y z
N MET A 1 -15.84 14.54 36.86
CA MET A 1 -15.33 15.77 36.24
C MET A 1 -16.00 16.93 36.95
N ASP A 2 -15.30 17.56 37.89
CA ASP A 2 -15.77 18.79 38.51
C ASP A 2 -15.65 19.92 37.49
N LEU A 3 -16.78 20.51 37.11
CA LEU A 3 -16.78 21.78 36.38
C LEU A 3 -16.06 22.81 37.27
N PRO A 4 -15.12 23.60 36.73
CA PRO A 4 -14.35 24.56 37.52
C PRO A 4 -15.31 25.51 38.25
N PRO A 5 -15.04 25.87 39.52
CA PRO A 5 -15.89 26.77 40.26
C PRO A 5 -15.97 28.08 39.49
N VAL A 6 -17.20 28.49 39.15
CA VAL A 6 -17.46 29.76 38.46
C VAL A 6 -16.92 30.87 39.36
N ASN A 7 -15.76 31.40 38.99
CA ASN A 7 -15.05 32.36 39.81
C ASN A 7 -15.76 33.71 39.67
N LEU A 8 -16.63 34.05 40.63
CA LEU A 8 -17.44 35.28 40.59
C LEU A 8 -16.59 36.54 40.36
N ALA A 9 -15.32 36.50 40.81
CA ALA A 9 -14.33 37.57 40.65
C ALA A 9 -13.96 37.88 39.18
N GLU A 10 -14.11 36.92 38.26
CA GLU A 10 -13.86 37.17 36.83
C GLU A 10 -15.08 37.75 36.10
N LEU A 11 -16.28 37.50 36.62
CA LEU A 11 -17.55 37.87 35.98
C LEU A 11 -18.10 39.23 36.43
N LEU A 12 -17.65 39.75 37.58
CA LEU A 12 -18.06 41.03 38.17
C LEU A 12 -16.82 41.90 38.46
N ARG A 13 -16.28 42.55 37.42
CA ARG A 13 -15.05 43.36 37.55
C ARG A 13 -15.31 44.84 37.81
N HIS A 14 -16.51 45.34 37.46
CA HIS A 14 -16.90 46.73 37.65
C HIS A 14 -18.24 46.85 38.41
N PRO A 15 -18.48 47.96 39.16
CA PRO A 15 -19.71 48.13 39.95
C PRO A 15 -21.01 48.06 39.12
N ASP A 16 -20.97 48.49 37.85
CA ASP A 16 -22.11 48.40 36.92
C ASP A 16 -22.44 46.96 36.50
N ASP A 17 -21.55 45.99 36.74
CA ASP A 17 -21.82 44.57 36.47
C ASP A 17 -22.79 43.95 37.50
N LEU A 18 -23.08 44.63 38.62
CA LEU A 18 -24.08 44.20 39.60
C LEU A 18 -25.49 44.12 38.98
N ASP A 19 -25.81 44.96 38.00
CA ASP A 19 -27.10 44.93 37.28
C ASP A 19 -27.25 43.65 36.42
N LYS A 20 -26.13 43.03 36.02
CA LYS A 20 -26.10 41.79 35.24
C LYS A 20 -26.33 40.53 36.09
N ILE A 21 -26.28 40.64 37.42
CA ILE A 21 -26.45 39.50 38.34
C ILE A 21 -27.81 38.83 38.17
N THR A 22 -28.88 39.61 37.99
CA THR A 22 -30.24 39.09 37.79
C THR A 22 -30.33 38.24 36.53
N THR A 23 -29.69 38.69 35.45
CA THR A 23 -29.63 37.98 34.17
C THR A 23 -28.77 36.72 34.25
N LEU A 24 -27.58 36.82 34.87
CA LEU A 24 -26.69 35.68 35.09
C LEU A 24 -27.33 34.62 36.00
N LYS A 25 -28.05 35.04 37.05
CA LYS A 25 -28.81 34.14 37.92
C LYS A 25 -29.89 33.41 37.14
N ALA A 26 -30.62 34.09 36.25
CA ALA A 26 -31.61 33.45 35.39
C ALA A 26 -30.96 32.47 34.40
N GLU A 27 -29.81 32.83 33.83
CA GLU A 27 -29.05 31.97 32.92
C GLU A 27 -28.52 30.71 33.62
N PHE A 28 -27.90 30.86 34.80
CA PHE A 28 -27.42 29.72 35.60
C PHE A 28 -28.56 28.86 36.13
N MET A 29 -29.70 29.45 36.51
CA MET A 29 -30.90 28.67 36.86
C MET A 29 -31.41 27.85 35.66
N ARG A 30 -31.39 28.42 34.45
CA ARG A 30 -31.79 27.71 33.24
C ARG A 30 -30.80 26.60 32.88
N LYS A 31 -29.49 26.86 32.97
CA LYS A 31 -28.44 25.84 32.76
C LYS A 31 -28.54 24.73 33.80
N LYS A 32 -28.75 25.06 35.08
CA LYS A 32 -28.98 24.08 36.14
C LYS A 32 -30.22 23.24 35.88
N ALA A 33 -31.35 23.86 35.52
CA ALA A 33 -32.58 23.13 35.21
C ALA A 33 -32.41 22.19 34.01
N ALA A 34 -31.67 22.60 32.98
CA ALA A 34 -31.34 21.75 31.84
C ALA A 34 -30.45 20.56 32.25
N VAL A 35 -29.39 20.82 33.03
CA VAL A 35 -28.49 19.78 33.55
C VAL A 35 -29.23 18.82 34.49
N ASP A 36 -30.07 19.32 35.40
CA ASP A 36 -30.88 18.50 36.31
C ASP A 36 -31.89 17.63 35.54
N SER A 37 -32.49 18.17 34.47
CA SER A 37 -33.38 17.40 33.59
C SER A 37 -32.61 16.30 32.85
N GLN A 38 -31.42 16.61 32.33
CA GLN A 38 -30.57 15.66 31.62
C GLN A 38 -30.05 14.57 32.56
N LEU A 39 -29.66 14.94 33.79
CA LEU A 39 -29.27 14.00 34.85
C LEU A 39 -30.43 13.09 35.26
N ARG A 40 -31.64 13.63 35.44
CA ARG A 40 -32.82 12.80 35.76
C ARG A 40 -33.14 11.83 34.65
N SER A 41 -33.06 12.26 33.40
CA SER A 41 -33.28 11.40 32.23
C SER A 41 -32.21 10.31 32.16
N GLY A 42 -30.93 10.68 32.24
CA GLY A 42 -29.81 9.73 32.16
C GLY A 42 -29.78 8.77 33.36
N LEU A 43 -30.08 9.23 34.56
CA LEU A 43 -30.19 8.37 35.74
C LEU A 43 -31.34 7.38 35.61
N ARG A 44 -32.49 7.82 35.08
CA ARG A 44 -33.64 6.94 34.83
C ARG A 44 -33.29 5.86 33.81
N GLU A 45 -32.64 6.23 32.71
CA GLU A 45 -32.20 5.31 31.66
C GLU A 45 -31.17 4.30 32.19
N GLN A 46 -30.20 4.75 32.98
CA GLN A 46 -29.21 3.86 33.63
C GLN A 46 -29.87 2.91 34.65
N LEU A 47 -30.83 3.39 35.44
CA LEU A 47 -31.60 2.55 36.36
C LEU A 47 -32.43 1.51 35.62
N GLU A 48 -33.08 1.91 34.53
CA GLU A 48 -33.90 1.02 33.71
C GLU A 48 -33.03 -0.04 33.03
N THR A 49 -31.86 0.35 32.51
CA THR A 49 -30.87 -0.57 31.93
C THR A 49 -30.32 -1.54 32.99
N THR A 50 -30.02 -1.03 34.18
CA THR A 50 -29.52 -1.85 35.30
C THR A 50 -30.57 -2.82 35.79
N GLN A 51 -31.83 -2.38 35.91
CA GLN A 51 -32.95 -3.21 36.32
C GLN A 51 -33.25 -4.29 35.27
N ALA A 52 -33.24 -3.93 33.98
CA ALA A 52 -33.38 -4.89 32.89
C ALA A 52 -32.23 -5.90 32.89
N GLY A 53 -30.99 -5.44 33.12
CA GLY A 53 -29.81 -6.29 33.25
C GLY A 53 -29.91 -7.25 34.45
N MET A 54 -30.34 -6.78 35.62
CA MET A 54 -30.56 -7.61 36.81
C MET A 54 -31.66 -8.65 36.59
N ASN A 55 -32.77 -8.24 35.96
CA ASN A 55 -33.86 -9.16 35.64
C ASN A 55 -33.37 -10.22 34.65
N GLY A 56 -32.64 -9.84 33.60
CA GLY A 56 -32.05 -10.75 32.62
C GLY A 56 -31.03 -11.72 33.24
N LEU A 57 -30.22 -11.25 34.19
CA LEU A 57 -29.29 -12.10 34.96
C LEU A 57 -30.02 -13.10 35.85
N SER A 58 -31.07 -12.65 36.54
CA SER A 58 -31.88 -13.52 37.40
C SER A 58 -32.61 -14.58 36.58
N GLU A 59 -33.18 -14.19 35.45
CA GLU A 59 -33.86 -15.10 34.52
C GLU A 59 -32.87 -16.07 33.84
N GLY A 60 -31.69 -15.57 33.44
CA GLY A 60 -30.61 -16.40 32.92
C GLY A 60 -30.12 -17.42 33.95
N GLN A 61 -29.91 -17.01 35.20
CA GLN A 61 -29.53 -17.91 36.28
C GLN A 61 -30.61 -18.98 36.53
N LYS A 62 -31.88 -18.58 36.55
CA LYS A 62 -33.02 -19.52 36.70
C LYS A 62 -33.06 -20.52 35.54
N THR A 63 -32.85 -20.05 34.31
CA THR A 63 -32.82 -20.89 33.11
C THR A 63 -31.65 -21.87 33.14
N VAL A 64 -30.45 -21.43 33.52
CA VAL A 64 -29.27 -22.30 33.67
C VAL A 64 -29.49 -23.35 34.76
N GLN A 65 -30.10 -22.96 35.88
CA GLN A 65 -30.44 -23.90 36.95
C GLN A 65 -31.47 -24.94 36.50
N GLN A 66 -32.49 -24.52 35.74
CA GLN A 66 -33.44 -25.44 35.11
C GLN A 66 -32.77 -26.39 34.11
N ILE A 67 -31.88 -25.88 33.25
CA ILE A 67 -31.11 -26.71 32.32
C ILE A 67 -30.29 -27.74 33.10
N LYS A 68 -29.60 -27.33 34.17
CA LYS A 68 -28.83 -28.24 35.03
C LYS A 68 -29.72 -29.33 35.64
N GLU A 69 -30.89 -28.96 36.16
CA GLU A 69 -31.85 -29.92 36.72
C GLU A 69 -32.38 -30.91 35.67
N GLU A 70 -32.76 -30.42 34.49
CA GLU A 70 -33.18 -31.30 33.39
C GLU A 70 -32.03 -32.19 32.90
N MET A 71 -30.80 -31.69 32.85
CA MET A 71 -29.63 -32.47 32.45
C MET A 71 -29.28 -33.55 33.46
N MET A 72 -29.43 -33.28 34.77
CA MET A 72 -29.34 -34.30 35.83
C MET A 72 -30.47 -35.33 35.74
N LYS A 73 -31.70 -34.92 35.39
CA LYS A 73 -32.80 -35.87 35.16
C LYS A 73 -32.52 -36.75 33.94
N ILE A 74 -32.03 -36.18 32.85
CA ILE A 74 -31.63 -36.93 31.64
C ILE A 74 -30.53 -37.95 31.99
N ASP A 75 -29.48 -37.52 32.69
CA ASP A 75 -28.37 -38.40 33.09
C ASP A 75 -28.87 -39.53 34.00
N LYS A 76 -29.74 -39.21 34.97
CA LYS A 76 -30.38 -40.19 35.84
C LYS A 76 -31.24 -41.19 35.06
N ILE A 77 -32.07 -40.72 34.13
CA ILE A 77 -32.91 -41.59 33.27
C ILE A 77 -32.02 -42.46 32.37
N CYS A 78 -30.93 -41.92 31.82
CA CYS A 78 -29.96 -42.69 31.02
C CYS A 78 -29.29 -43.78 31.86
N SER A 79 -28.85 -43.47 33.08
CA SER A 79 -28.27 -44.46 34.00
C SER A 79 -29.29 -45.53 34.41
N GLU A 80 -30.51 -45.14 34.79
CA GLU A 80 -31.58 -46.07 35.16
C GLU A 80 -32.01 -46.95 33.97
N SER A 81 -32.00 -46.41 32.75
CA SER A 81 -32.30 -47.16 31.52
C SER A 81 -31.19 -48.12 31.10
N GLN A 82 -29.92 -47.82 31.44
CA GLN A 82 -28.80 -48.75 31.26
C GLN A 82 -28.96 -50.00 32.12
N ASP A 83 -29.46 -49.85 33.35
CA ASP A 83 -29.69 -50.96 34.29
C ASP A 83 -30.99 -51.73 34.00
N MET A 84 -31.98 -51.10 33.33
CA MET A 84 -33.29 -51.72 33.04
C MET A 84 -33.26 -52.71 31.87
N ILE A 85 -32.27 -52.59 30.97
CA ILE A 85 -32.08 -53.50 29.84
C ILE A 85 -30.92 -54.44 30.20
N THR A 86 -31.23 -55.70 30.49
CA THR A 86 -30.27 -56.73 30.93
C THR A 86 -29.09 -56.98 29.98
N ASP A 87 -29.16 -56.47 28.74
CA ASP A 87 -28.14 -56.57 27.69
C ASP A 87 -27.79 -55.23 27.02
N PHE A 88 -28.01 -54.08 27.68
CA PHE A 88 -27.72 -52.77 27.08
C PHE A 88 -26.26 -52.64 26.63
N ALA A 89 -25.33 -53.16 27.44
CA ALA A 89 -23.91 -53.20 27.10
C ALA A 89 -23.67 -53.99 25.79
N THR A 90 -24.35 -55.13 25.63
CA THR A 90 -24.29 -55.97 24.44
C THR A 90 -24.90 -55.28 23.22
N ILE A 91 -26.06 -54.62 23.38
CA ILE A 91 -26.72 -53.84 22.31
C ILE A 91 -25.87 -52.64 21.89
N ASN A 92 -25.26 -51.94 22.84
CA ASN A 92 -24.35 -50.82 22.55
C ASN A 92 -23.10 -51.33 21.82
N LEU A 93 -22.53 -52.46 22.24
CA LEU A 93 -21.42 -53.10 21.53
C LEU A 93 -21.80 -53.47 20.09
N VAL A 94 -22.98 -54.07 19.88
CA VAL A 94 -23.50 -54.40 18.55
C VAL A 94 -23.77 -53.13 17.72
N SER A 95 -24.32 -52.08 18.32
CA SER A 95 -24.54 -50.80 17.64
C SER A 95 -23.23 -50.11 17.25
N GLN A 96 -22.22 -50.16 18.12
CA GLN A 96 -20.88 -49.65 17.81
C GLN A 96 -20.22 -50.48 16.72
N ALA A 97 -20.31 -51.81 16.80
CA ALA A 97 -19.80 -52.70 15.75
C ALA A 97 -20.48 -52.41 14.40
N HIS A 98 -21.80 -52.24 14.36
CA HIS A 98 -22.52 -51.89 13.14
C HIS A 98 -22.10 -50.52 12.57
N ARG A 99 -21.90 -49.51 13.43
CA ARG A 99 -21.37 -48.20 12.99
C ARG A 99 -19.95 -48.33 12.43
N ASN A 100 -19.10 -49.09 13.09
CA ASN A 100 -17.74 -49.34 12.65
C ASN A 100 -17.72 -50.10 11.32
N PHE A 101 -18.57 -51.13 11.15
CA PHE A 101 -18.71 -51.84 9.88
C PHE A 101 -19.20 -50.92 8.75
N GLY A 102 -20.19 -50.06 9.02
CA GLY A 102 -20.64 -49.07 8.04
C GLY A 102 -19.55 -48.06 7.66
N ALA A 103 -18.74 -47.62 8.62
CA ALA A 103 -17.59 -46.76 8.36
C ALA A 103 -16.53 -47.46 7.50
N VAL A 104 -16.21 -48.73 7.81
CA VAL A 104 -15.26 -49.53 7.03
C VAL A 104 -15.78 -49.84 5.62
N GLU A 105 -17.07 -50.14 5.46
CA GLU A 105 -17.69 -50.35 4.15
C GLU A 105 -17.62 -49.07 3.30
N THR A 106 -17.94 -47.92 3.90
CA THR A 106 -17.84 -46.62 3.24
C THR A 106 -16.39 -46.31 2.84
N MET A 107 -15.45 -46.54 3.75
CA MET A 107 -14.02 -46.34 3.50
C MET A 107 -13.50 -47.23 2.36
N ARG A 108 -13.89 -48.52 2.36
CA ARG A 108 -13.56 -49.46 1.29
C ARG A 108 -14.11 -48.99 -0.05
N ARG A 109 -15.40 -48.61 -0.10
CA ARG A 109 -16.03 -48.10 -1.34
C ARG A 109 -15.33 -46.84 -1.85
N ASN A 110 -14.94 -45.95 -0.94
CA ASN A 110 -14.21 -44.73 -1.28
C ASN A 110 -12.84 -45.04 -1.90
N LEU A 111 -12.11 -46.03 -1.37
CA LEU A 111 -10.84 -46.49 -1.94
C LEU A 111 -11.02 -47.21 -3.29
N GLU A 112 -12.04 -48.06 -3.42
CA GLU A 112 -12.32 -48.76 -4.69
C GLU A 112 -12.67 -47.78 -5.82
N THR A 113 -13.49 -46.77 -5.52
CA THR A 113 -13.92 -45.75 -6.51
C THR A 113 -12.91 -44.61 -6.70
N PHE A 114 -11.84 -44.57 -5.90
CA PHE A 114 -10.88 -43.46 -5.88
C PHE A 114 -10.19 -43.25 -7.23
N SER A 115 -9.70 -44.32 -7.86
CA SER A 115 -8.99 -44.20 -9.15
C SER A 115 -9.93 -43.73 -10.26
N GLU A 116 -11.15 -44.25 -10.32
CA GLU A 116 -12.13 -43.84 -11.34
C GLU A 116 -12.52 -42.36 -11.21
N ARG A 117 -12.64 -41.86 -9.98
CA ARG A 117 -12.92 -40.44 -9.70
C ARG A 117 -11.72 -39.57 -10.07
N LEU A 118 -10.49 -40.02 -9.82
CA LEU A 118 -9.29 -39.32 -10.29
C LEU A 118 -9.22 -39.24 -11.82
N ASP A 119 -9.53 -40.34 -12.52
CA ASP A 119 -9.52 -40.36 -13.99
C ASP A 119 -10.66 -39.49 -14.58
N ALA A 120 -11.75 -39.27 -13.82
CA ALA A 120 -12.77 -38.29 -14.18
C ALA A 120 -12.26 -36.84 -13.99
N ILE A 121 -11.55 -36.56 -12.90
CA ILE A 121 -10.91 -35.25 -12.67
C ILE A 121 -9.86 -34.94 -13.73
N ASP A 122 -9.05 -35.93 -14.11
CA ASP A 122 -8.07 -35.82 -15.19
C ASP A 122 -8.72 -35.35 -16.49
N ARG A 123 -9.84 -35.98 -16.90
CA ARG A 123 -10.60 -35.55 -18.08
C ARG A 123 -11.15 -34.12 -17.95
N MET A 124 -11.76 -33.79 -16.82
CA MET A 124 -12.32 -32.45 -16.58
C MET A 124 -11.25 -31.36 -16.58
N LEU A 125 -10.05 -31.64 -16.04
CA LEU A 125 -8.91 -30.71 -16.05
C LEU A 125 -8.37 -30.51 -17.47
N ASN A 126 -8.24 -31.58 -18.26
CA ASN A 126 -7.85 -31.46 -19.66
C ASN A 126 -8.86 -30.62 -20.47
N GLU A 127 -10.16 -30.81 -20.26
CA GLU A 127 -11.20 -30.00 -20.91
C GLU A 127 -11.12 -28.52 -20.53
N ASP A 128 -10.85 -28.20 -19.25
CA ASP A 128 -10.67 -26.83 -18.79
C ASP A 128 -9.37 -26.18 -19.31
N ASP A 129 -8.32 -26.97 -19.58
CA ASP A 129 -7.07 -26.49 -20.18
C ASP A 129 -7.21 -26.24 -21.70
N GLU A 130 -8.10 -26.96 -22.38
CA GLU A 130 -8.44 -26.70 -23.80
C GLU A 130 -9.25 -25.39 -23.98
N ASP A 131 -10.05 -25.01 -22.99
CA ASP A 131 -10.81 -23.75 -22.95
C ASP A 131 -10.46 -22.92 -21.69
N PRO A 132 -9.28 -22.27 -21.66
CA PRO A 132 -8.83 -21.50 -20.51
C PRO A 132 -9.64 -20.23 -20.27
N GLU A 133 -10.45 -19.79 -21.25
CA GLU A 133 -11.29 -18.60 -21.10
C GLU A 133 -12.58 -18.91 -20.34
N ASN A 134 -13.19 -20.09 -20.54
CA ASN A 134 -14.44 -20.44 -19.87
C ASN A 134 -14.28 -21.42 -18.72
N MET A 135 -13.35 -22.40 -18.77
CA MET A 135 -13.13 -23.42 -17.73
C MET A 135 -14.45 -23.93 -17.09
N PRO A 136 -15.36 -24.57 -17.86
CA PRO A 136 -16.69 -24.99 -17.40
C PRO A 136 -16.67 -25.83 -16.11
N ASN A 137 -15.66 -26.68 -15.95
CA ASN A 137 -15.62 -27.72 -14.94
C ASN A 137 -14.98 -27.28 -13.62
N LEU A 138 -14.50 -26.04 -13.51
CA LEU A 138 -13.73 -25.54 -12.36
C LEU A 138 -14.40 -25.82 -10.99
N LEU A 139 -15.72 -25.61 -10.87
CA LEU A 139 -16.47 -25.90 -9.64
C LEU A 139 -16.60 -27.40 -9.37
N ALA A 140 -16.85 -28.19 -10.41
CA ALA A 140 -17.00 -29.64 -10.29
C ALA A 140 -15.68 -30.28 -9.85
N ILE A 141 -14.56 -29.85 -10.45
CA ILE A 141 -13.21 -30.27 -10.09
C ILE A 141 -12.91 -29.89 -8.64
N HIS A 142 -13.19 -28.65 -8.23
CA HIS A 142 -12.99 -28.21 -6.85
C HIS A 142 -13.74 -29.07 -5.83
N TYR A 143 -15.02 -29.35 -6.13
CA TYR A 143 -15.87 -30.16 -5.27
C TYR A 143 -15.32 -31.60 -5.17
N GLU A 144 -15.05 -32.24 -6.30
CA GLU A 144 -14.54 -33.62 -6.33
C GLU A 144 -13.16 -33.73 -5.67
N LEU A 145 -12.22 -32.83 -5.95
CA LEU A 145 -10.92 -32.78 -5.28
C LEU A 145 -11.07 -32.58 -3.76
N THR A 146 -12.02 -31.75 -3.33
CA THR A 146 -12.28 -31.56 -1.89
C THR A 146 -12.77 -32.85 -1.24
N GLN A 147 -13.65 -33.61 -1.90
CA GLN A 147 -14.11 -34.90 -1.41
C GLN A 147 -12.98 -35.94 -1.34
N LEU A 148 -12.15 -36.03 -2.39
CA LEU A 148 -11.01 -36.94 -2.41
C LEU A 148 -9.94 -36.58 -1.35
N ARG A 149 -9.70 -35.28 -1.12
CA ARG A 149 -8.84 -34.80 -0.04
C ARG A 149 -9.40 -35.21 1.33
N ASN A 150 -10.70 -35.06 1.57
CA ASN A 150 -11.32 -35.47 2.83
C ASN A 150 -11.17 -36.99 3.05
N ILE A 151 -11.39 -37.81 2.01
CA ILE A 151 -11.20 -39.26 2.08
C ILE A 151 -9.75 -39.61 2.46
N ARG A 152 -8.76 -38.96 1.83
CA ARG A 152 -7.35 -39.13 2.18
C ARG A 152 -7.10 -38.75 3.64
N ASP A 153 -7.56 -37.58 4.06
CA ASP A 153 -7.32 -37.06 5.41
C ASP A 153 -8.02 -37.92 6.49
N ASP A 154 -9.17 -38.54 6.18
CA ASP A 154 -9.85 -39.53 7.02
C ASP A 154 -9.10 -40.86 7.11
N ALA A 155 -8.60 -41.34 5.97
CA ALA A 155 -7.82 -42.56 5.88
C ALA A 155 -6.51 -42.48 6.70
N ILE A 156 -5.78 -41.37 6.54
CA ILE A 156 -4.52 -41.13 7.24
C ILE A 156 -4.75 -41.02 8.75
N GLU A 157 -5.79 -40.31 9.19
CA GLU A 157 -6.10 -40.20 10.62
C GLU A 157 -6.45 -41.56 11.25
N GLN A 158 -7.21 -42.40 10.54
CA GLN A 158 -7.54 -43.74 11.03
C GLN A 158 -6.29 -44.60 11.24
N ILE A 159 -5.31 -44.54 10.33
CA ILE A 159 -4.04 -45.26 10.47
C ILE A 159 -3.19 -44.66 11.60
N GLN A 160 -3.12 -43.34 11.72
CA GLN A 160 -2.38 -42.68 12.81
C GLN A 160 -2.91 -43.07 14.19
N ARG A 161 -4.23 -43.31 14.32
CA ARG A 161 -4.83 -43.85 15.55
C ARG A 161 -4.52 -45.33 15.78
N GLY A 162 -4.25 -46.08 14.71
CA GLY A 162 -3.94 -47.51 14.75
C GLY A 162 -2.48 -47.84 15.06
N ASP A 163 -1.59 -46.84 15.07
CA ASP A 163 -0.16 -46.94 15.40
C ASP A 163 0.63 -47.99 14.57
N ASP A 164 0.32 -48.10 13.27
CA ASP A 164 1.05 -48.93 12.30
C ASP A 164 1.77 -48.07 11.23
N PRO A 165 3.08 -47.81 11.40
CA PRO A 165 3.85 -46.96 10.50
C PRO A 165 4.00 -47.50 9.07
N GLY A 166 3.95 -48.83 8.87
CA GLY A 166 4.16 -49.45 7.55
C GLY A 166 2.96 -49.25 6.61
N LEU A 167 1.76 -49.30 7.17
CA LEU A 167 0.51 -49.03 6.45
C LEU A 167 0.37 -47.55 6.06
N GLN A 168 0.89 -46.64 6.89
CA GLN A 168 0.85 -45.20 6.60
C GLN A 168 1.60 -44.87 5.30
N SER A 169 2.84 -45.34 5.14
CA SER A 169 3.63 -45.10 3.91
C SER A 169 2.94 -45.66 2.65
N THR A 170 2.33 -46.83 2.75
CA THR A 170 1.62 -47.45 1.61
C THR A 170 0.40 -46.62 1.19
N LEU A 171 -0.30 -46.04 2.17
CA LEU A 171 -1.46 -45.20 1.92
C LEU A 171 -1.06 -43.83 1.34
N GLU A 172 0.03 -43.23 1.83
CA GLU A 172 0.61 -42.00 1.27
C GLU A 172 1.02 -42.21 -0.20
N ASP A 173 1.67 -43.32 -0.52
CA ASP A 173 2.03 -43.68 -1.89
C ASP A 173 0.78 -43.86 -2.78
N TYR A 174 -0.28 -44.47 -2.25
CA TYR A 174 -1.56 -44.62 -2.96
C TYR A 174 -2.19 -43.26 -3.32
N PHE A 175 -2.14 -42.31 -2.40
CA PHE A 175 -2.70 -40.97 -2.58
C PHE A 175 -1.78 -40.00 -3.35
N SER A 176 -0.52 -40.35 -3.63
CA SER A 176 0.42 -39.49 -4.36
C SER A 176 -0.08 -38.99 -5.72
N ARG A 177 -0.94 -39.74 -6.41
CA ARG A 177 -1.58 -39.31 -7.66
C ARG A 177 -2.48 -38.09 -7.46
N LEU A 178 -3.17 -38.00 -6.33
CA LEU A 178 -4.07 -36.89 -6.02
C LEU A 178 -3.30 -35.57 -5.91
N ASP A 179 -2.11 -35.59 -5.32
CA ASP A 179 -1.31 -34.37 -5.14
C ASP A 179 -0.95 -33.70 -6.47
N LYS A 180 -0.70 -34.50 -7.53
CA LYS A 180 -0.46 -33.97 -8.88
C LYS A 180 -1.66 -33.21 -9.44
N TYR A 181 -2.87 -33.76 -9.27
CA TYR A 181 -4.10 -33.11 -9.72
C TYR A 181 -4.46 -31.89 -8.87
N ILE A 182 -4.11 -31.91 -7.58
CA ILE A 182 -4.21 -30.75 -6.70
C ILE A 182 -3.31 -29.63 -7.19
N GLU A 183 -2.05 -29.91 -7.49
CA GLU A 183 -1.10 -28.93 -8.01
C GLU A 183 -1.56 -28.35 -9.35
N TRP A 184 -2.07 -29.20 -10.25
CA TRP A 184 -2.62 -28.75 -11.53
C TRP A 184 -3.81 -27.81 -11.34
N PHE A 185 -4.77 -28.18 -10.48
CA PHE A 185 -5.89 -27.30 -10.15
C PHE A 185 -5.44 -25.98 -9.51
N ASP A 186 -4.42 -26.01 -8.65
CA ASP A 186 -3.85 -24.81 -8.02
C ASP A 186 -3.23 -23.85 -9.05
N VAL A 187 -2.58 -24.38 -10.08
CA VAL A 187 -2.07 -23.59 -11.22
C VAL A 187 -3.22 -22.92 -11.95
N ASN A 188 -4.29 -23.66 -12.23
CA ASN A 188 -5.48 -23.13 -12.93
C ASN A 188 -6.15 -22.01 -12.12
N ILE A 189 -6.33 -22.20 -10.80
CA ILE A 189 -6.85 -21.15 -9.91
C ILE A 189 -5.94 -19.91 -9.88
N THR A 190 -4.62 -20.11 -9.91
CA THR A 190 -3.66 -18.99 -9.94
C THR A 190 -3.74 -18.22 -11.26
N LEU A 191 -3.87 -18.92 -12.39
CA LEU A 191 -4.04 -18.33 -13.72
C LEU A 191 -5.32 -17.48 -13.79
N VAL A 192 -6.44 -18.02 -13.29
CA VAL A 192 -7.70 -17.27 -13.21
C VAL A 192 -7.55 -16.06 -12.31
N ALA A 193 -6.90 -16.19 -11.14
CA ALA A 193 -6.66 -15.09 -10.21
C ALA A 193 -5.86 -13.94 -10.84
N MET A 194 -4.84 -14.26 -11.63
CA MET A 194 -4.03 -13.27 -12.36
C MET A 194 -4.80 -12.63 -13.52
N SER A 195 -5.80 -13.31 -14.07
CA SER A 195 -6.55 -12.85 -15.25
C SER A 195 -7.88 -12.18 -14.91
N LEU A 196 -8.24 -12.02 -13.63
CA LEU A 196 -9.56 -11.51 -13.21
C LEU A 196 -9.95 -10.17 -13.84
N ILE A 197 -9.00 -9.23 -13.94
CA ILE A 197 -9.28 -7.91 -14.52
C ILE A 197 -9.63 -8.06 -16.01
N ASN A 198 -8.88 -8.88 -16.75
CA ASN A 198 -9.14 -9.16 -18.16
C ASN A 198 -10.48 -9.87 -18.35
N LEU A 199 -10.81 -10.83 -17.48
CA LEU A 199 -12.10 -11.54 -17.51
C LEU A 199 -13.29 -10.61 -17.27
N VAL A 200 -13.15 -9.66 -16.35
CA VAL A 200 -14.18 -8.63 -16.10
C VAL A 200 -14.31 -7.68 -17.29
N ILE A 201 -13.21 -7.31 -17.95
CA ILE A 201 -13.23 -6.47 -19.16
C ILE A 201 -13.86 -7.20 -20.34
N ALA A 202 -13.63 -8.51 -20.45
CA ALA A 202 -14.21 -9.38 -21.47
C ALA A 202 -15.69 -9.77 -21.20
N ASP A 203 -16.29 -9.24 -20.14
CA ASP A 203 -17.66 -9.54 -19.68
C ASP A 203 -17.90 -11.03 -19.36
N ASN A 204 -16.85 -11.78 -19.05
CA ASN A 204 -16.95 -13.17 -18.61
C ASN A 204 -17.23 -13.25 -17.10
N ASN A 205 -18.43 -12.82 -16.73
CA ASN A 205 -18.86 -12.76 -15.34
C ASN A 205 -19.02 -14.16 -14.72
N SER A 206 -19.27 -15.19 -15.54
CA SER A 206 -19.48 -16.57 -15.08
C SER A 206 -18.24 -17.16 -14.44
N LEU A 207 -17.07 -17.03 -15.08
CA LEU A 207 -15.82 -17.55 -14.52
C LEU A 207 -15.41 -16.81 -13.25
N VAL A 208 -15.59 -15.49 -13.21
CA VAL A 208 -15.30 -14.66 -12.02
C VAL A 208 -16.15 -15.09 -10.82
N VAL A 209 -17.44 -15.36 -11.02
CA VAL A 209 -18.33 -15.82 -9.95
C VAL A 209 -17.95 -17.22 -9.48
N ARG A 210 -17.63 -18.15 -10.39
CA ARG A 210 -17.19 -19.50 -10.01
C ARG A 210 -15.89 -19.49 -9.21
N PHE A 211 -14.92 -18.68 -9.63
CA PHE A 211 -13.71 -18.42 -8.86
C PHE A 211 -14.04 -17.85 -7.46
N ALA A 212 -14.90 -16.84 -7.39
CA ALA A 212 -15.29 -16.22 -6.12
C ALA A 212 -15.94 -17.23 -5.15
N LEU A 213 -16.80 -18.12 -5.67
CA LEU A 213 -17.44 -19.18 -4.91
C LEU A 213 -16.43 -20.19 -4.35
N ILE A 214 -15.43 -20.58 -5.13
CA ILE A 214 -14.36 -21.49 -4.68
C ILE A 214 -13.58 -20.85 -3.53
N ILE A 215 -13.13 -19.62 -3.72
CA ILE A 215 -12.35 -18.91 -2.70
C ILE A 215 -13.19 -18.66 -1.43
N GLU A 216 -14.49 -18.38 -1.56
CA GLU A 216 -15.39 -18.24 -0.41
C GLU A 216 -15.62 -19.57 0.33
N ALA A 217 -15.81 -20.67 -0.39
CA ALA A 217 -15.98 -21.98 0.20
C ALA A 217 -14.71 -22.41 0.96
N GLU A 218 -13.54 -22.19 0.35
CA GLU A 218 -12.24 -22.46 0.96
C GLU A 218 -11.97 -21.57 2.17
N GLU A 219 -12.25 -20.26 2.10
CA GLU A 219 -12.14 -19.35 3.25
C GLU A 219 -13.00 -19.81 4.43
N LYS A 220 -14.25 -20.24 4.18
CA LYS A 220 -15.16 -20.75 5.21
C LYS A 220 -14.66 -22.06 5.81
N SER A 221 -14.10 -22.93 4.98
CA SER A 221 -13.48 -24.19 5.41
C SER A 221 -12.27 -23.92 6.30
N ASP A 222 -11.35 -23.06 5.85
CA ASP A 222 -10.15 -22.67 6.60
C ASP A 222 -10.49 -22.02 7.95
N GLN A 223 -11.50 -21.13 7.99
CA GLN A 223 -11.99 -20.55 9.25
C GLN A 223 -12.53 -21.60 10.22
N ARG A 224 -13.25 -22.61 9.72
CA ARG A 224 -13.76 -23.72 10.54
C ARG A 224 -12.60 -24.55 11.11
N VAL A 225 -11.58 -24.84 10.30
CA VAL A 225 -10.38 -25.58 10.74
C VAL A 225 -9.62 -24.82 11.80
N LEU A 226 -9.36 -23.53 11.59
CA LEU A 226 -8.65 -22.69 12.55
C LEU A 226 -9.41 -22.58 13.88
N ALA A 227 -10.73 -22.35 13.84
CA ALA A 227 -11.56 -22.30 15.03
C ALA A 227 -11.57 -23.64 15.79
N LEU A 228 -11.57 -24.76 15.06
CA LEU A 228 -11.47 -26.09 15.67
C LEU A 228 -10.10 -26.30 16.33
N GLN A 229 -9.01 -25.94 15.65
CA GLN A 229 -7.65 -26.05 16.19
C GLN A 229 -7.46 -25.19 17.44
N GLU A 230 -8.00 -23.97 17.46
CA GLU A 230 -7.97 -23.08 18.61
C GLU A 230 -8.77 -23.63 19.78
N ALA A 231 -10.00 -24.11 19.54
CA ALA A 231 -10.82 -24.75 20.57
C ALA A 231 -10.17 -26.00 21.16
N LEU A 232 -9.49 -26.83 20.33
CA LEU A 232 -8.75 -28.01 20.78
C LEU A 232 -7.53 -27.64 21.63
N LYS A 233 -6.88 -26.50 21.34
CA LYS A 233 -5.73 -25.99 22.09
C LYS A 233 -6.14 -25.48 23.46
N ASP A 234 -7.26 -24.77 23.54
CA ASP A 234 -7.75 -24.15 24.78
C ASP A 234 -8.51 -25.13 25.69
N HIS A 235 -9.17 -26.14 25.13
CA HIS A 235 -9.95 -27.13 25.88
C HIS A 235 -9.63 -28.58 25.48
N LYS A 236 -8.48 -29.09 25.95
CA LYS A 236 -8.06 -30.49 25.75
C LYS A 236 -9.07 -31.55 26.21
N GLU A 237 -9.91 -31.25 27.20
CA GLU A 237 -10.96 -32.18 27.68
C GLU A 237 -12.25 -32.14 26.84
N MET A 238 -12.52 -31.06 26.12
CA MET A 238 -13.63 -31.01 25.15
C MET A 238 -13.24 -31.71 23.84
N ALA A 239 -11.95 -31.73 23.49
CA ALA A 239 -11.43 -32.33 22.27
C ALA A 239 -11.91 -33.77 22.02
N THR A 240 -11.89 -34.62 23.04
CA THR A 240 -12.34 -36.02 22.95
C THR A 240 -13.83 -36.18 22.72
N ARG A 241 -14.66 -35.18 23.07
CA ARG A 241 -16.12 -35.20 22.86
C ARG A 241 -16.53 -34.62 21.50
N PHE A 242 -15.74 -33.71 20.93
CA PHE A 242 -15.97 -33.11 19.61
C PHE A 242 -15.29 -33.87 18.45
N GLN A 243 -14.52 -34.92 18.73
CA GLN A 243 -13.88 -35.79 17.73
C GLN A 243 -14.85 -36.52 16.78
N SER A 244 -16.15 -36.53 17.08
CA SER A 244 -17.20 -37.07 16.17
C SER A 244 -17.81 -36.00 15.25
N ILE A 245 -17.44 -34.72 15.41
CA ILE A 245 -17.91 -33.56 14.63
C ILE A 245 -16.81 -33.07 13.66
N THR A 246 -15.75 -33.87 13.47
CA THR A 246 -14.59 -33.54 12.64
C THR A 246 -14.74 -33.91 11.16
N ASP A 247 -15.96 -34.20 10.68
CA ASP A 247 -16.22 -34.38 9.25
C ASP A 247 -15.96 -33.07 8.49
N GLY A 248 -14.90 -33.08 7.65
CA GLY A 248 -14.50 -31.97 6.80
C GLY A 248 -12.98 -31.86 6.59
N ALA A 249 -12.55 -30.77 5.97
CA ALA A 249 -11.13 -30.47 5.79
C ALA A 249 -10.43 -30.39 7.16
N LYS A 250 -9.21 -30.92 7.25
CA LYS A 250 -8.44 -30.95 8.51
C LYS A 250 -7.24 -30.01 8.52
N THR A 251 -6.88 -29.51 7.34
CA THR A 251 -5.74 -28.62 7.13
C THR A 251 -6.20 -27.33 6.46
N VAL A 252 -5.54 -26.22 6.81
CA VAL A 252 -5.76 -24.91 6.20
C VAL A 252 -5.10 -24.91 4.82
N ARG A 253 -5.88 -24.60 3.78
CA ARG A 253 -5.42 -24.62 2.39
C ARG A 253 -4.91 -23.26 1.90
N GLY A 254 -5.43 -22.17 2.46
CA GLY A 254 -4.89 -20.82 2.25
C GLY A 254 -5.14 -20.23 0.87
N TYR A 255 -6.17 -20.69 0.15
CA TYR A 255 -6.51 -20.16 -1.19
C TYR A 255 -6.80 -18.66 -1.17
N LYS A 256 -7.38 -18.14 -0.08
CA LYS A 256 -7.63 -16.71 0.08
C LYS A 256 -6.33 -15.90 0.10
N ASP A 257 -5.31 -16.38 0.79
CA ASP A 257 -4.00 -15.72 0.84
C ASP A 257 -3.26 -15.83 -0.49
N LYS A 258 -3.33 -16.99 -1.16
CA LYS A 258 -2.81 -17.17 -2.52
C LYS A 258 -3.47 -16.19 -3.50
N PHE A 259 -4.79 -15.99 -3.39
CA PHE A 259 -5.52 -15.01 -4.19
C PHE A 259 -5.03 -13.57 -3.93
N LEU A 260 -4.88 -13.15 -2.67
CA LEU A 260 -4.36 -11.81 -2.36
C LEU A 260 -2.92 -11.61 -2.86
N LYS A 261 -2.09 -12.66 -2.79
CA LYS A 261 -0.74 -12.64 -3.37
C LYS A 261 -0.76 -12.54 -4.89
N ALA A 262 -1.65 -13.25 -5.58
CA ALA A 262 -1.78 -13.18 -7.03
C ALA A 262 -2.13 -11.76 -7.51
N ILE A 263 -3.01 -11.05 -6.78
CA ILE A 263 -3.32 -9.63 -7.05
C ILE A 263 -2.05 -8.78 -6.96
N LYS A 264 -1.23 -9.02 -5.93
CA LYS A 264 0.02 -8.30 -5.71
C LYS A 264 1.01 -8.55 -6.84
N THR A 265 1.24 -9.82 -7.19
CA THR A 265 2.16 -10.24 -8.26
C THR A 265 1.75 -9.66 -9.62
N PHE A 266 0.46 -9.72 -9.96
CA PHE A 266 -0.06 -9.13 -11.20
C PHE A 266 0.28 -7.63 -11.29
N ALA A 267 0.02 -6.88 -10.22
CA ALA A 267 0.31 -5.45 -10.19
C ALA A 267 1.82 -5.16 -10.22
N GLU A 268 2.64 -5.93 -9.50
CA GLU A 268 4.10 -5.81 -9.52
C GLU A 268 4.67 -5.96 -10.94
N ASP A 269 4.16 -6.91 -11.74
CA ASP A 269 4.59 -7.10 -13.12
C ASP A 269 4.19 -5.93 -14.03
N GLN A 270 2.99 -5.38 -13.86
CA GLN A 270 2.57 -4.17 -14.57
C GLN A 270 3.40 -2.94 -14.16
N PHE A 271 3.80 -2.83 -12.89
CA PHE A 271 4.71 -1.78 -12.42
C PHE A 271 6.11 -1.91 -13.01
N LYS A 272 6.63 -3.13 -13.24
CA LYS A 272 7.93 -3.33 -13.91
C LYS A 272 7.90 -2.78 -15.34
N GLU A 273 6.88 -3.12 -16.13
CA GLU A 273 6.71 -2.58 -17.47
C GLU A 273 6.57 -1.04 -17.46
N SER A 274 5.84 -0.52 -16.48
CA SER A 274 5.68 0.93 -16.28
C SER A 274 6.99 1.63 -15.90
N ARG A 275 7.84 0.94 -15.11
CA ARG A 275 9.18 1.43 -14.74
C ARG A 275 10.06 1.59 -15.97
N GLU A 276 10.11 0.59 -16.84
CA GLU A 276 10.92 0.65 -18.06
C GLU A 276 10.51 1.81 -18.96
N LYS A 277 9.20 2.01 -19.15
CA LYS A 277 8.66 3.14 -19.92
C LYS A 277 8.98 4.49 -19.28
N PHE A 278 8.88 4.60 -17.95
CA PHE A 278 9.15 5.83 -17.23
C PHE A 278 10.65 6.18 -17.21
N LEU A 279 11.54 5.19 -17.09
CA LEU A 279 12.99 5.41 -17.17
C LEU A 279 13.43 5.85 -18.58
N GLY A 280 12.69 5.46 -19.62
CA GLY A 280 12.93 5.93 -20.99
C GLY A 280 12.53 7.40 -21.22
N ASP A 281 11.46 7.87 -20.56
CA ASP A 281 10.95 9.24 -20.70
C ASP A 281 10.29 9.75 -19.40
N PRO A 282 10.85 10.78 -18.73
CA PRO A 282 10.27 11.38 -17.53
C PRO A 282 8.83 11.89 -17.67
N ASP A 283 8.40 12.31 -18.86
CA ASP A 283 7.06 12.84 -19.08
C ASP A 283 5.99 11.74 -19.19
N MET A 284 6.40 10.47 -19.23
CA MET A 284 5.51 9.34 -19.43
C MET A 284 4.88 8.80 -18.14
N LEU A 285 5.18 9.34 -16.95
CA LEU A 285 4.66 8.83 -15.66
C LEU A 285 3.13 8.69 -15.64
N ASP A 286 2.40 9.74 -16.05
CA ASP A 286 0.93 9.71 -16.05
C ASP A 286 0.35 8.72 -17.07
N LYS A 287 1.02 8.58 -18.23
CA LYS A 287 0.59 7.67 -19.30
C LYS A 287 0.93 6.22 -18.97
N SER A 288 2.09 5.96 -18.38
CA SER A 288 2.53 4.62 -17.98
C SER A 288 1.66 4.07 -16.86
N LEU A 289 1.15 4.93 -15.96
CA LEU A 289 0.27 4.54 -14.86
C LEU A 289 -1.24 4.56 -15.21
N LYS A 290 -1.61 4.67 -16.49
CA LYS A 290 -3.03 4.69 -16.89
C LYS A 290 -3.75 3.37 -16.59
N TRP A 291 -3.06 2.24 -16.77
CA TRP A 291 -3.61 0.90 -16.47
C TRP A 291 -4.07 0.81 -15.02
N TYR A 292 -3.32 1.36 -14.07
CA TYR A 292 -3.61 1.33 -12.64
C TYR A 292 -5.03 1.83 -12.31
N PHE A 293 -5.40 2.99 -12.87
CA PHE A 293 -6.71 3.57 -12.62
C PHE A 293 -7.83 2.88 -13.41
N ASN A 294 -7.51 2.35 -14.61
CA ASN A 294 -8.47 1.56 -15.39
C ASN A 294 -8.81 0.26 -14.66
N ASP A 295 -7.82 -0.43 -14.10
CA ASP A 295 -7.97 -1.66 -13.35
C ASP A 295 -8.81 -1.43 -12.09
N LEU A 296 -8.49 -0.39 -11.31
CA LEU A 296 -9.30 -0.03 -10.14
C LEU A 296 -10.74 0.31 -10.52
N ASN A 297 -10.96 0.94 -11.67
CA ASN A 297 -12.31 1.21 -12.16
C ASN A 297 -13.04 -0.06 -12.61
N ALA A 298 -12.34 -0.99 -13.27
CA ALA A 298 -12.88 -2.31 -13.63
C ALA A 298 -13.27 -3.11 -12.38
N VAL A 299 -12.43 -3.08 -11.32
CA VAL A 299 -12.74 -3.72 -10.03
C VAL A 299 -13.96 -3.07 -9.37
N LYS A 300 -14.04 -1.74 -9.39
CA LYS A 300 -15.14 -0.98 -8.78
C LYS A 300 -16.49 -1.28 -9.43
N ILE A 301 -16.55 -1.24 -10.76
CA ILE A 301 -17.82 -1.34 -11.50
C ILE A 301 -18.15 -2.81 -11.80
N GLY A 302 -17.19 -3.55 -12.36
CA GLY A 302 -17.42 -4.91 -12.87
C GLY A 302 -17.26 -6.00 -11.81
N MET A 303 -16.23 -5.94 -10.95
CA MET A 303 -15.95 -7.05 -10.02
C MET A 303 -16.72 -6.97 -8.70
N THR A 304 -17.05 -5.77 -8.23
CA THR A 304 -17.79 -5.56 -6.97
C THR A 304 -19.13 -6.31 -6.89
N PRO A 305 -19.99 -6.37 -7.93
CA PRO A 305 -21.23 -7.13 -7.86
C PRO A 305 -21.05 -8.66 -7.93
N LEU A 306 -19.92 -9.15 -8.44
CA LEU A 306 -19.65 -10.57 -8.68
C LEU A 306 -19.02 -11.29 -7.47
N MET A 307 -18.62 -10.53 -6.45
CA MET A 307 -17.84 -11.01 -5.31
C MET A 307 -18.61 -10.83 -4.00
N PRO A 308 -18.34 -11.65 -2.96
CA PRO A 308 -18.97 -11.51 -1.66
C PRO A 308 -18.80 -10.12 -1.04
N LYS A 309 -19.90 -9.49 -0.61
CA LYS A 309 -19.90 -8.14 0.00
C LYS A 309 -18.99 -8.02 1.23
N LYS A 310 -18.84 -9.12 1.98
CA LYS A 310 -17.96 -9.20 3.15
C LYS A 310 -16.49 -8.88 2.84
N TRP A 311 -16.03 -9.16 1.62
CA TRP A 311 -14.63 -8.92 1.22
C TRP A 311 -14.32 -7.46 0.92
N LYS A 312 -15.34 -6.61 0.73
CA LYS A 312 -15.18 -5.22 0.30
C LYS A 312 -14.12 -5.10 -0.81
N ILE A 313 -14.27 -5.92 -1.86
CA ILE A 313 -13.18 -6.25 -2.80
C ILE A 313 -12.48 -5.02 -3.37
N PHE A 314 -13.23 -3.97 -3.72
CA PHE A 314 -12.67 -2.70 -4.18
C PHE A 314 -11.71 -2.05 -3.17
N LYS A 315 -12.09 -1.99 -1.89
CA LYS A 315 -11.24 -1.40 -0.84
C LYS A 315 -9.98 -2.23 -0.63
N THR A 316 -10.12 -3.55 -0.62
CA THR A 316 -8.99 -4.49 -0.49
C THR A 316 -8.00 -4.33 -1.65
N TRP A 317 -8.51 -4.28 -2.89
CA TRP A 317 -7.70 -4.07 -4.09
C TRP A 317 -7.01 -2.71 -4.07
N ALA A 318 -7.75 -1.64 -3.76
CA ALA A 318 -7.23 -0.28 -3.69
C ALA A 318 -6.13 -0.14 -2.61
N THR A 319 -6.26 -0.84 -1.48
CA THR A 319 -5.24 -0.84 -0.41
C THR A 319 -3.96 -1.53 -0.87
N ILE A 320 -4.07 -2.70 -1.51
CA ILE A 320 -2.90 -3.43 -2.07
C ILE A 320 -2.21 -2.58 -3.13
N TYR A 321 -2.98 -2.03 -4.06
CA TYR A 321 -2.47 -1.19 -5.15
C TYR A 321 -1.86 0.11 -4.63
N HIS A 322 -2.39 0.67 -3.56
CA HIS A 322 -1.82 1.86 -2.94
C HIS A 322 -0.45 1.57 -2.30
N GLY A 323 -0.33 0.48 -1.54
CA GLY A 323 0.96 0.04 -1.00
C GLY A 323 2.01 -0.20 -2.09
N LEU A 324 1.63 -0.85 -3.19
CA LEU A 324 2.53 -1.05 -4.32
C LEU A 324 2.92 0.25 -5.04
N MET A 325 2.00 1.20 -5.19
CA MET A 325 2.30 2.52 -5.75
C MET A 325 3.30 3.28 -4.88
N HIS A 326 3.10 3.23 -3.55
CA HIS A 326 4.03 3.79 -2.59
C HIS A 326 5.43 3.18 -2.76
N ASP A 327 5.54 1.86 -2.69
CA ASP A 327 6.82 1.15 -2.79
C ASP A 327 7.50 1.42 -4.14
N TYR A 328 6.72 1.51 -5.22
CA TYR A 328 7.20 1.86 -6.57
C TYR A 328 7.82 3.26 -6.63
N LEU A 329 7.13 4.28 -6.10
CA LEU A 329 7.63 5.66 -6.15
C LEU A 329 8.81 5.87 -5.21
N ILE A 330 8.77 5.30 -3.99
CA ILE A 330 9.89 5.36 -3.05
C ILE A 330 11.12 4.67 -3.63
N ALA A 331 10.97 3.49 -4.24
CA ALA A 331 12.09 2.81 -4.90
C ALA A 331 12.71 3.63 -6.03
N LEU A 332 11.93 4.45 -6.76
CA LEU A 332 12.44 5.37 -7.77
C LEU A 332 13.13 6.60 -7.17
N ILE A 333 12.62 7.11 -6.05
CA ILE A 333 13.22 8.25 -5.34
C ILE A 333 14.57 7.87 -4.73
N ASP A 334 14.65 6.68 -4.13
CA ASP A 334 15.85 6.21 -3.43
C ASP A 334 16.92 5.64 -4.38
N ASP A 335 16.59 5.42 -5.66
CA ASP A 335 17.54 4.96 -6.67
C ASP A 335 18.52 6.09 -7.05
N PRO A 336 19.83 5.94 -6.79
CA PRO A 336 20.85 6.94 -7.12
C PRO A 336 20.98 7.20 -8.63
N GLY A 337 20.48 6.28 -9.47
CA GLY A 337 20.46 6.41 -10.93
C GLY A 337 19.34 7.29 -11.48
N THR A 338 18.39 7.73 -10.64
CA THR A 338 17.24 8.52 -11.07
C THR A 338 17.64 9.94 -11.45
N SER A 339 17.42 10.30 -12.71
CA SER A 339 17.64 11.68 -13.18
C SER A 339 16.73 12.68 -12.46
N SER A 340 17.23 13.89 -12.26
CA SER A 340 16.51 14.99 -11.61
C SER A 340 15.17 15.31 -12.28
N ALA A 341 15.06 15.05 -13.59
CA ALA A 341 13.81 15.18 -14.33
C ALA A 341 12.75 14.15 -13.88
N HIS A 342 13.13 12.90 -13.65
CA HIS A 342 12.23 11.86 -13.11
C HIS A 342 11.83 12.19 -11.67
N THR A 343 12.76 12.65 -10.84
CA THR A 343 12.44 13.08 -9.47
C THR A 343 11.40 14.19 -9.47
N LEU A 344 11.53 15.20 -10.33
CA LEU A 344 10.53 16.26 -10.48
C LEU A 344 9.16 15.74 -10.90
N ALA A 345 9.11 14.83 -11.88
CA ALA A 345 7.86 14.22 -12.33
C ALA A 345 7.15 13.51 -11.16
N ILE A 346 7.91 12.76 -10.34
CA ILE A 346 7.39 12.08 -9.15
C ILE A 346 6.87 13.08 -8.12
N ILE A 347 7.57 14.18 -7.83
CA ILE A 347 7.09 15.14 -6.80
C ILE A 347 5.79 15.84 -7.24
N SER A 348 5.55 16.00 -8.54
CA SER A 348 4.29 16.57 -9.04
C SER A 348 3.10 15.59 -9.04
N TRP A 349 3.37 14.31 -8.82
CA TRP A 349 2.37 13.24 -8.93
C TRP A 349 1.32 13.15 -7.80
N PRO A 350 1.64 13.36 -6.51
CA PRO A 350 0.71 13.13 -5.40
C PRO A 350 -0.61 13.87 -5.55
N GLU A 351 -0.59 15.14 -5.96
CA GLU A 351 -1.81 15.94 -6.14
C GLU A 351 -2.72 15.36 -7.23
N ALA A 352 -2.14 14.89 -8.34
CA ALA A 352 -2.89 14.22 -9.41
C ALA A 352 -3.41 12.83 -8.96
N TYR A 353 -2.57 12.07 -8.26
CA TYR A 353 -2.89 10.76 -7.72
C TYR A 353 -4.08 10.81 -6.75
N TYR A 354 -4.02 11.63 -5.70
CA TYR A 354 -5.08 11.73 -4.70
C TYR A 354 -6.38 12.28 -5.28
N ARG A 355 -6.32 13.20 -6.26
CA ARG A 355 -7.51 13.63 -7.00
C ARG A 355 -8.18 12.47 -7.75
N LYS A 356 -7.39 11.63 -8.43
CA LYS A 356 -7.92 10.46 -9.16
C LYS A 356 -8.47 9.40 -8.19
N MET A 357 -7.77 9.13 -7.09
CA MET A 357 -8.25 8.20 -6.06
C MET A 357 -9.55 8.66 -5.39
N THR A 358 -9.67 9.97 -5.13
CA THR A 358 -10.91 10.57 -4.59
C THR A 358 -12.08 10.39 -5.56
N LYS A 359 -11.86 10.57 -6.87
CA LYS A 359 -12.89 10.30 -7.91
C LYS A 359 -13.30 8.83 -7.94
N LEU A 360 -12.36 7.91 -7.69
CA LEU A 360 -12.66 6.48 -7.55
C LEU A 360 -13.38 6.14 -6.25
N GLY A 361 -13.48 7.07 -5.29
CA GLY A 361 -14.24 6.90 -4.04
C GLY A 361 -13.39 6.52 -2.83
N MET A 362 -12.06 6.58 -2.94
CA MET A 362 -11.14 6.40 -1.82
C MET A 362 -10.79 7.76 -1.20
N LYS A 363 -11.03 7.93 0.10
CA LYS A 363 -10.61 9.13 0.83
C LYS A 363 -9.10 9.08 1.07
N GLN A 364 -8.46 10.25 1.12
CA GLN A 364 -7.03 10.36 1.42
C GLN A 364 -6.67 9.75 2.79
N ASP A 365 -7.55 9.89 3.78
CA ASP A 365 -7.35 9.32 5.13
C ASP A 365 -7.33 7.79 5.15
N GLU A 366 -7.89 7.13 4.12
CA GLU A 366 -7.88 5.66 3.99
C GLU A 366 -6.65 5.15 3.21
N LEU A 367 -5.84 6.06 2.65
CA LEU A 367 -4.66 5.79 1.85
C LEU A 367 -3.41 6.11 2.68
N THR A 368 -3.08 5.16 3.57
CA THR A 368 -1.90 5.21 4.44
C THR A 368 -0.96 4.06 4.07
N PRO A 369 0.36 4.29 3.95
CA PRO A 369 1.13 5.53 4.16
C PRO A 369 0.91 6.60 3.06
N HIS A 370 1.45 7.81 3.22
CA HIS A 370 1.41 8.80 2.13
C HIS A 370 2.15 8.25 0.91
N VAL A 371 1.68 8.51 -0.32
CA VAL A 371 2.20 7.88 -1.55
C VAL A 371 3.72 8.08 -1.78
N ILE A 372 4.30 9.10 -1.15
CA ILE A 372 5.75 9.38 -1.10
C ILE A 372 6.22 9.85 0.29
N ASP A 373 5.59 9.39 1.37
CA ASP A 373 6.01 9.67 2.77
C ASP A 373 6.13 11.16 3.16
N ASN A 374 5.35 12.06 2.53
CA ASN A 374 5.46 13.51 2.70
C ASN A 374 6.88 14.07 2.42
N ARG A 375 7.70 13.37 1.63
CA ARG A 375 9.06 13.79 1.25
C ARG A 375 9.09 14.89 0.18
N GLU A 376 7.93 15.46 -0.17
CA GLU A 376 7.80 16.52 -1.19
C GLU A 376 8.74 17.69 -0.93
N ALA A 377 8.76 18.22 0.30
CA ALA A 377 9.58 19.37 0.67
C ALA A 377 11.08 19.04 0.68
N GLU A 378 11.44 17.82 1.10
CA GLU A 378 12.82 17.31 1.07
C GLU A 378 13.33 17.22 -0.37
N LEU A 379 12.58 16.56 -1.25
CA LEU A 379 12.95 16.37 -2.65
C LEU A 379 13.01 17.69 -3.43
N VAL A 380 12.13 18.65 -3.11
CA VAL A 380 12.23 20.04 -3.64
C VAL A 380 13.53 20.68 -3.24
N ARG A 381 13.89 20.57 -1.97
CA ARG A 381 15.10 21.17 -1.42
C ARG A 381 16.35 20.57 -2.07
N ASP A 382 16.37 19.25 -2.24
CA ASP A 382 17.50 18.54 -2.85
C ASP A 382 17.64 18.88 -4.34
N PHE A 383 16.52 18.94 -5.07
CA PHE A 383 16.51 19.40 -6.45
C PHE A 383 17.02 20.85 -6.58
N ARG A 384 16.55 21.75 -5.72
CA ARG A 384 17.04 23.14 -5.68
C ARG A 384 18.53 23.20 -5.38
N ALA A 385 19.01 22.43 -4.41
CA ALA A 385 20.42 22.37 -4.06
C ALA A 385 21.29 21.87 -5.23
N LEU A 386 20.79 20.92 -6.02
CA LEU A 386 21.46 20.43 -7.21
C LEU A 386 21.60 21.50 -8.30
N ILE A 387 20.53 22.25 -8.60
CA ILE A 387 20.61 23.38 -9.55
C ILE A 387 21.60 24.43 -9.06
N ILE A 388 21.55 24.77 -7.77
CA ILE A 388 22.47 25.74 -7.16
C ILE A 388 23.92 25.28 -7.32
N LYS A 389 24.21 23.99 -7.06
CA LYS A 389 25.54 23.42 -7.21
C LYS A 389 26.03 23.52 -8.66
N PHE A 390 25.20 23.17 -9.65
CA PHE A 390 25.56 23.29 -11.05
C PHE A 390 25.82 24.75 -11.45
N LEU A 391 24.98 25.66 -10.99
CA LEU A 391 25.13 27.09 -11.24
C LEU A 391 26.43 27.63 -10.64
N ASP A 392 26.80 27.20 -9.44
CA ASP A 392 28.06 27.55 -8.77
C ASP A 392 29.27 27.05 -9.56
N GLU A 393 29.27 25.78 -9.96
CA GLU A 393 30.36 25.19 -10.75
C GLU A 393 30.55 25.90 -12.10
N TRP A 394 29.45 26.29 -12.76
CA TRP A 394 29.50 27.00 -14.04
C TRP A 394 29.96 28.46 -13.89
N ILE A 395 29.42 29.20 -12.93
CA ILE A 395 29.82 30.59 -12.69
C ILE A 395 31.30 30.66 -12.30
N ASP A 396 31.77 29.74 -11.45
CA ASP A 396 33.18 29.68 -11.06
C ASP A 396 34.09 29.33 -12.25
N ARG A 397 33.65 28.43 -13.14
CA ARG A 397 34.39 28.09 -14.35
C ARG A 397 34.50 29.29 -15.29
N ILE A 398 33.39 29.97 -15.55
CA ILE A 398 33.36 31.18 -16.37
C ILE A 398 34.26 32.27 -15.74
N TYR A 399 34.13 32.50 -14.44
CA TYR A 399 34.92 33.51 -13.73
C TYR A 399 36.42 33.22 -13.79
N LYS A 400 36.85 31.97 -13.56
CA LYS A 400 38.27 31.58 -13.68
C LYS A 400 38.82 31.81 -15.09
N GLN A 401 38.02 31.50 -16.11
CA GLN A 401 38.40 31.75 -17.50
C GLN A 401 38.54 33.26 -17.76
N GLU A 402 37.58 34.06 -17.31
CA GLU A 402 37.61 35.52 -17.48
C GLU A 402 38.80 36.17 -16.75
N CYS A 403 39.10 35.75 -15.52
CA CYS A 403 40.29 36.20 -14.79
C CYS A 403 41.58 35.91 -15.57
N LYS A 404 41.69 34.71 -16.14
CA LYS A 404 42.85 34.30 -16.94
C LYS A 404 42.96 35.16 -18.21
N ASP A 405 41.86 35.31 -18.94
CA ASP A 405 41.84 36.10 -20.17
C ASP A 405 42.17 37.58 -19.91
N PHE A 406 41.70 38.11 -18.79
CA PHE A 406 42.01 39.47 -18.34
C PHE A 406 43.49 39.63 -17.97
N ALA A 407 44.08 38.64 -17.30
CA ALA A 407 45.49 38.64 -16.91
C ALA A 407 46.46 38.45 -18.10
N ASP A 408 46.11 37.59 -19.06
CA ASP A 408 46.98 37.22 -20.19
C ASP A 408 47.12 38.35 -21.23
N ARG A 409 46.25 39.37 -21.20
CA ARG A 409 46.31 40.61 -22.03
C ARG A 409 46.52 40.37 -23.53
N ASN A 410 46.06 39.23 -24.04
CA ASN A 410 46.32 38.84 -25.41
C ASN A 410 45.40 39.60 -26.39
N VAL A 411 45.99 40.38 -27.28
CA VAL A 411 45.27 41.29 -28.20
C VAL A 411 44.79 40.54 -29.46
N GLU A 412 45.49 39.49 -29.86
CA GLU A 412 45.08 38.62 -30.98
C GLU A 412 44.23 37.46 -30.44
N GLY A 413 42.92 37.53 -30.66
CA GLY A 413 41.97 36.49 -30.22
C GLY A 413 41.40 36.65 -28.80
N GLY A 414 41.64 37.78 -28.13
CA GLY A 414 41.21 38.04 -26.75
C GLY A 414 39.69 37.86 -26.50
N ASN A 415 39.33 37.67 -25.22
CA ASN A 415 37.94 37.50 -24.74
C ASN A 415 37.15 38.82 -24.69
N LEU A 416 37.54 39.82 -25.48
CA LEU A 416 36.82 41.09 -25.63
C LEU A 416 36.22 41.17 -27.03
N ASP A 417 34.95 41.55 -27.09
CA ASP A 417 34.20 41.85 -28.29
C ASP A 417 33.54 43.23 -28.14
N GLN A 418 33.12 43.84 -29.25
CA GLN A 418 32.34 45.07 -29.23
C GLN A 418 30.86 44.76 -29.45
N ASP A 419 29.98 45.45 -28.73
CA ASP A 419 28.56 45.40 -29.01
C ASP A 419 28.19 46.27 -30.24
N GLU A 420 26.90 46.28 -30.59
CA GLU A 420 26.34 47.04 -31.72
C GLU A 420 26.57 48.56 -31.62
N TYR A 421 26.91 49.06 -30.43
CA TYR A 421 27.17 50.46 -30.12
C TYR A 421 28.67 50.77 -29.92
N GLY A 422 29.55 49.77 -30.08
CA GLY A 422 31.00 49.90 -29.94
C GLY A 422 31.52 49.77 -28.51
N TYR A 423 30.71 49.37 -27.53
CA TYR A 423 31.15 49.12 -26.16
C TYR A 423 31.79 47.74 -26.01
N PHE A 424 32.88 47.66 -25.24
CA PHE A 424 33.56 46.39 -24.98
C PHE A 424 32.77 45.51 -24.01
N ARG A 425 32.62 44.23 -24.36
CA ARG A 425 32.03 43.17 -23.52
C ARG A 425 32.86 41.90 -23.56
N THR A 426 32.74 41.05 -22.54
CA THR A 426 33.39 39.73 -22.57
C THR A 426 32.61 38.76 -23.47
N LYS A 427 33.30 37.90 -24.22
CA LYS A 427 32.64 36.87 -25.06
C LYS A 427 31.91 35.84 -24.18
N ASN A 428 32.46 35.56 -23.00
CA ASN A 428 31.86 34.66 -22.00
C ASN A 428 30.53 35.20 -21.41
N LEU A 429 30.17 36.47 -21.63
CA LEU A 429 28.88 37.02 -21.20
C LEU A 429 27.71 36.30 -21.88
N VAL A 430 27.85 35.93 -23.14
CA VAL A 430 26.82 35.20 -23.89
C VAL A 430 26.61 33.81 -23.30
N ASP A 431 27.70 33.12 -22.97
CA ASP A 431 27.65 31.80 -22.34
C ASP A 431 27.01 31.83 -20.96
N LEU A 432 27.28 32.88 -20.16
CA LEU A 432 26.63 33.08 -18.87
C LEU A 432 25.11 33.22 -19.02
N TRP A 433 24.63 34.08 -19.91
CA TRP A 433 23.20 34.28 -20.12
C TRP A 433 22.51 33.05 -20.71
N ARG A 434 23.21 32.31 -21.58
CA ARG A 434 22.71 31.02 -22.10
C ARG A 434 22.55 30.00 -20.96
N MET A 435 23.57 29.83 -20.13
CA MET A 435 23.51 28.92 -18.97
C MET A 435 22.39 29.31 -18.01
N LEU A 436 22.26 30.60 -17.66
CA LEU A 436 21.18 31.06 -16.79
C LEU A 436 19.80 30.75 -17.37
N ARG A 437 19.61 31.00 -18.67
CA ARG A 437 18.37 30.64 -19.37
C ARG A 437 18.09 29.14 -19.28
N GLU A 438 19.05 28.28 -19.56
CA GLU A 438 18.89 26.82 -19.49
C GLU A 438 18.46 26.35 -18.09
N GLN A 439 19.02 26.94 -17.03
CA GLN A 439 18.63 26.62 -15.65
C GLN A 439 17.24 27.17 -15.28
N VAL A 440 16.85 28.34 -15.80
CA VAL A 440 15.48 28.87 -15.65
C VAL A 440 14.49 27.97 -16.40
N ASP A 441 14.83 27.51 -17.60
CA ASP A 441 13.99 26.62 -18.39
C ASP A 441 13.83 25.25 -17.69
N ALA A 442 14.92 24.70 -17.12
CA ALA A 442 14.87 23.48 -16.31
C ALA A 442 13.98 23.64 -15.07
N ALA A 443 14.07 24.77 -14.38
CA ALA A 443 13.20 25.09 -13.25
C ALA A 443 11.74 25.28 -13.70
N GLY A 444 11.51 25.95 -14.83
CA GLY A 444 10.18 26.18 -15.42
C GLY A 444 9.49 24.88 -15.83
N ASN A 445 10.25 23.92 -16.37
CA ASN A 445 9.76 22.60 -16.72
C ASN A 445 9.26 21.80 -15.51
N SER A 446 9.68 22.15 -14.30
CA SER A 446 9.15 21.55 -13.06
C SER A 446 7.67 21.88 -12.81
N LYS A 447 7.11 22.90 -13.48
CA LYS A 447 5.74 23.41 -13.32
C LYS A 447 5.36 23.80 -11.88
N ARG A 448 6.35 24.05 -11.02
CA ARG A 448 6.14 24.44 -9.62
C ARG A 448 6.76 25.79 -9.32
N ALA A 449 5.97 26.66 -8.70
CA ALA A 449 6.35 28.05 -8.45
C ALA A 449 7.48 28.17 -7.42
N ASP A 450 7.46 27.35 -6.38
CA ASP A 450 8.45 27.32 -5.30
C ASP A 450 9.86 26.93 -5.79
N VAL A 451 9.94 25.99 -6.74
CA VAL A 451 11.20 25.61 -7.39
C VAL A 451 11.74 26.77 -8.24
N VAL A 452 10.90 27.38 -9.07
CA VAL A 452 11.29 28.50 -9.94
C VAL A 452 11.76 29.70 -9.11
N GLU A 453 10.99 30.11 -8.10
CA GLU A 453 11.35 31.19 -7.18
C GLU A 453 12.69 30.90 -6.51
N GLY A 454 12.86 29.68 -5.98
CA GLY A 454 14.08 29.29 -5.30
C GLY A 454 15.33 29.29 -6.19
N VAL A 455 15.19 28.97 -7.46
CA VAL A 455 16.28 29.03 -8.46
C VAL A 455 16.60 30.47 -8.84
N ILE A 456 15.59 31.30 -9.09
CA ILE A 456 15.77 32.72 -9.44
C ILE A 456 16.44 33.50 -8.29
N ASP A 457 16.04 33.26 -7.05
CA ASP A 457 16.68 33.86 -5.87
C ASP A 457 18.17 33.50 -5.79
N ALA A 458 18.49 32.22 -6.04
CA ALA A 458 19.88 31.77 -6.06
C ALA A 458 20.66 32.43 -7.19
N MET A 459 20.07 32.57 -8.39
CA MET A 459 20.67 33.28 -9.52
C MET A 459 21.01 34.73 -9.16
N PHE A 460 20.07 35.47 -8.57
CA PHE A 460 20.31 36.85 -8.15
C PHE A 460 21.43 36.95 -7.11
N GLN A 461 21.45 36.04 -6.13
CA GLN A 461 22.51 36.01 -5.13
C GLN A 461 23.89 35.79 -5.79
N ARG A 462 24.00 34.88 -6.76
CA ARG A 462 25.27 34.61 -7.44
C ARG A 462 25.69 35.69 -8.43
N LEU A 463 24.75 36.30 -9.14
CA LEU A 463 25.03 37.48 -9.96
C LEU A 463 25.58 38.64 -9.11
N ARG A 464 25.04 38.83 -7.89
CA ARG A 464 25.55 39.82 -6.94
C ARG A 464 26.97 39.49 -6.45
N THR A 465 27.22 38.24 -6.07
CA THR A 465 28.56 37.78 -5.69
C THR A 465 29.55 37.98 -6.83
N ARG A 466 29.16 37.63 -8.06
CA ARG A 466 29.97 37.81 -9.27
C ARG A 466 30.28 39.29 -9.52
N GLN A 467 29.30 40.18 -9.40
CA GLN A 467 29.50 41.63 -9.53
C GLN A 467 30.54 42.13 -8.53
N GLN A 468 30.44 41.72 -7.27
CA GLN A 468 31.40 42.08 -6.22
C GLN A 468 32.81 41.56 -6.52
N SER A 469 32.93 40.31 -6.97
CA SER A 469 34.21 39.71 -7.36
C SER A 469 34.85 40.44 -8.55
N TRP A 470 34.07 40.80 -9.56
CA TRP A 470 34.53 41.59 -10.71
C TRP A 470 34.96 43.00 -10.31
N GLN A 471 34.16 43.68 -9.49
CA GLN A 471 34.51 45.01 -8.99
C GLN A 471 35.84 44.96 -8.24
N LYS A 472 36.01 44.00 -7.33
CA LYS A 472 37.25 43.81 -6.60
C LYS A 472 38.44 43.53 -7.52
N MET A 473 38.27 42.64 -8.52
CA MET A 473 39.34 42.34 -9.48
C MET A 473 39.79 43.59 -10.25
N LEU A 474 38.83 44.41 -10.69
CA LEU A 474 39.12 45.64 -11.43
C LEU A 474 39.77 46.70 -10.53
N GLU A 475 39.29 46.86 -9.30
CA GLU A 475 39.89 47.77 -8.30
C GLU A 475 41.33 47.35 -7.96
N ASP A 476 41.57 46.05 -7.72
CA ASP A 476 42.90 45.49 -7.45
C ASP A 476 43.86 45.70 -8.64
N GLU A 477 43.37 45.59 -9.88
CA GLU A 477 44.19 45.85 -11.07
C GLU A 477 44.42 47.36 -11.28
N ALA A 478 43.41 48.20 -11.11
CA ALA A 478 43.53 49.65 -11.24
C ALA A 478 44.52 50.24 -10.23
N ALA A 479 44.50 49.76 -8.98
CA ALA A 479 45.43 50.18 -7.93
C ALA A 479 46.91 49.99 -8.33
N ARG A 480 47.23 48.98 -9.16
CA ARG A 480 48.61 48.75 -9.66
C ARG A 480 49.10 49.89 -10.55
N TYR A 481 48.20 50.54 -11.28
CA TYR A 481 48.51 51.64 -12.19
C TYR A 481 48.43 53.00 -11.50
N GLU A 482 47.58 53.14 -10.49
CA GLU A 482 47.47 54.37 -9.70
C GLU A 482 48.67 54.57 -8.74
N LEU A 483 49.30 53.48 -8.29
CA LEU A 483 50.48 53.52 -7.39
C LEU A 483 51.83 53.61 -8.12
N GLN A 484 51.88 53.58 -9.46
CA GLN A 484 53.08 53.88 -10.24
C GLN A 484 53.05 55.35 -10.70
N PRO A 485 53.87 56.26 -10.14
CA PRO A 485 54.04 57.57 -10.76
C PRO A 485 54.76 57.40 -12.10
N LEU A 486 54.23 58.04 -13.14
CA LEU A 486 54.85 58.24 -14.45
C LEU A 486 56.32 58.72 -14.34
N GLN A 487 57.27 57.79 -14.24
CA GLN A 487 58.68 58.08 -14.49
C GLN A 487 58.95 57.86 -15.97
N GLY A 488 58.90 58.94 -16.75
CA GLY A 488 59.33 58.86 -18.15
C GLY A 488 58.91 59.98 -19.10
N LEU A 489 58.67 61.21 -18.64
CA LEU A 489 58.51 62.37 -19.54
C LEU A 489 59.26 63.59 -18.96
N ALA A 490 60.57 63.61 -19.16
CA ALA A 490 61.38 64.83 -19.07
C ALA A 490 62.20 64.97 -20.36
N CYS A 491 61.93 66.04 -21.11
CA CYS A 491 62.63 66.44 -22.33
C CYS A 491 64.14 66.65 -22.12
N GLY A 492 64.95 66.28 -23.13
CA GLY A 492 66.38 66.59 -23.18
C GLY A 492 67.02 66.34 -24.55
N HIS A 493 66.80 67.26 -25.49
CA HIS A 493 67.69 67.72 -26.57
C HIS A 493 68.56 66.74 -27.40
N SER A 494 68.32 66.80 -28.72
CA SER A 494 69.31 66.88 -29.81
C SER A 494 70.27 65.71 -30.06
N GLN A 495 70.00 64.94 -31.13
CA GLN A 495 70.86 64.89 -32.33
C GLN A 495 70.16 64.17 -33.50
N ARG A 496 69.98 64.90 -34.61
CA ARG A 496 69.77 64.36 -35.98
C ARG A 496 71.10 63.77 -36.48
N PRO A 497 71.14 62.76 -37.38
CA PRO A 497 70.96 63.07 -38.80
C PRO A 497 70.27 62.03 -39.71
N ASN A 498 69.66 62.58 -40.76
CA ASN A 498 69.57 62.12 -42.15
C ASN A 498 68.70 60.90 -42.54
N CYS A 499 67.48 61.22 -43.00
CA CYS A 499 66.97 60.62 -44.23
C CYS A 499 67.55 61.35 -45.44
N LEU A 500 68.18 60.63 -46.37
CA LEU A 500 68.28 61.02 -47.79
C LEU A 500 68.26 59.75 -48.67
N TYR A 501 67.18 59.61 -49.44
CA TYR A 501 67.10 59.10 -50.83
C TYR A 501 67.72 57.74 -51.21
N ARG A 502 66.90 56.81 -51.72
CA ARG A 502 66.69 56.67 -53.18
C ARG A 502 65.60 55.63 -53.53
N ARG A 503 64.82 55.99 -54.57
CA ARG A 503 64.03 55.10 -55.43
C ARG A 503 64.82 53.85 -55.83
N GLN A 504 64.22 52.66 -55.69
CA GLN A 504 63.53 51.92 -56.74
C GLN A 504 62.67 50.83 -56.12
#